data_AF-S3T7X4-F1
#
_entry.id   AF-S3T7X4-F1
#
_cell.length_a   1.000
_cell.length_b   1.000
_cell.length_c   1.000
_cell.angle_alpha   90.00
_cell.angle_beta   90.00
_cell.angle_gamma   90.00
#
_symmetry.space_group_name_H-M   'P 1'
#
loop_
_entity.id
_entity.type
_entity.pdbx_description
1 polymer ?
#
loop_
_entity_poly.entity_id
_entity_poly.type
_entity_poly.pdbx_seq_one_letter_code
_entity_poly.pdbx_strand_id
1 'polypeptide(L)'
;MKLNVKKILTFLVLAICLAYFSTYMTNKDYKKNERNIAQIFQHDTELHEKYGTIENYKLRKSGWYSGDSQDHTPYYYYHFYIKGNRKDGVIELKIYENQEKYAINYIQ
;
A
#
# COMPACT_ATOMS: atom_id res chain seq x y z
N MET A 1 -10.68 39.14 -20.82
CA MET A 1 -11.26 38.53 -19.60
C MET A 1 -10.43 39.00 -18.40
N LYS A 2 -10.98 39.80 -17.47
CA LYS A 2 -10.22 40.24 -16.27
C LYS A 2 -10.14 39.08 -15.27
N LEU A 3 -8.95 38.49 -15.13
CA LEU A 3 -8.70 37.44 -14.15
C LEU A 3 -8.89 38.01 -12.74
N ASN A 4 -9.86 37.45 -12.01
CA ASN A 4 -10.16 37.89 -10.65
C ASN A 4 -9.16 37.23 -9.70
N VAL A 5 -8.05 37.93 -9.44
CA VAL A 5 -6.89 37.45 -8.66
C VAL A 5 -7.30 36.86 -7.31
N LYS A 6 -8.31 37.43 -6.64
CA LYS A 6 -8.84 36.88 -5.38
C LYS A 6 -9.42 35.48 -5.55
N LYS A 7 -10.22 35.26 -6.60
CA LYS A 7 -10.79 33.93 -6.90
C LYS A 7 -9.68 32.93 -7.23
N ILE A 8 -8.69 33.35 -8.01
CA ILE A 8 -7.53 32.50 -8.37
C ILE A 8 -6.77 32.08 -7.12
N LEU A 9 -6.49 33.02 -6.21
CA LEU A 9 -5.79 32.74 -4.96
C LEU A 9 -6.59 31.77 -4.08
N THR A 10 -7.91 31.94 -3.98
CA THR A 10 -8.79 31.01 -3.24
C THR A 10 -8.76 29.60 -3.83
N PHE A 11 -8.83 29.47 -5.16
CA PHE A 11 -8.72 28.17 -5.83
C PHE A 11 -7.36 27.50 -5.59
N LEU A 12 -6.28 28.28 -5.59
CA LEU A 12 -4.92 27.79 -5.37
C LEU A 12 -4.73 27.24 -3.95
N VAL A 13 -5.25 27.95 -2.94
CA VAL A 13 -5.23 27.49 -1.54
C VAL A 13 -6.06 26.21 -1.38
N LEU A 14 -7.24 26.14 -1.98
CA LEU A 14 -8.09 24.94 -1.91
C LEU A 14 -7.40 23.72 -2.54
N ALA A 15 -6.74 23.90 -3.69
CA ALA A 15 -6.01 22.84 -4.37
C ALA A 15 -4.85 22.28 -3.50
N ILE A 16 -4.10 23.16 -2.82
CA ILE A 16 -3.04 22.75 -1.89
C ILE A 16 -3.60 21.96 -0.71
N CYS A 17 -4.70 22.43 -0.10
CA CYS A 17 -5.35 21.74 1.01
C CYS A 17 -5.85 20.34 0.60
N LEU A 18 -6.45 20.21 -0.58
CA LEU A 18 -6.90 18.93 -1.12
C LEU A 18 -5.75 17.98 -1.42
N ALA A 19 -4.67 18.48 -2.01
CA ALA A 19 -3.46 17.69 -2.27
C ALA A 19 -2.83 17.19 -0.96
N TYR A 20 -2.74 18.05 0.06
CA TYR A 20 -2.22 17.68 1.38
C TYR A 20 -3.11 16.64 2.07
N PHE A 21 -4.43 16.84 2.07
CA PHE A 21 -5.39 15.93 2.69
C PHE A 21 -5.40 14.56 2.00
N SER A 22 -5.40 14.55 0.66
CA SER A 22 -5.30 13.31 -0.14
C SER A 22 -4.02 12.56 0.20
N THR A 23 -2.86 13.24 0.19
CA THR A 23 -1.56 12.65 0.54
C THR A 23 -1.56 12.09 1.97
N TYR A 24 -2.16 12.79 2.92
CA TYR A 24 -2.29 12.35 4.31
C TYR A 24 -3.14 11.07 4.44
N MET A 25 -4.32 11.05 3.82
CA MET A 25 -5.22 9.89 3.86
C MET A 25 -4.58 8.66 3.20
N THR A 26 -3.97 8.82 2.03
CA THR A 26 -3.26 7.75 1.33
C THR A 26 -2.09 7.20 2.14
N ASN A 27 -1.30 8.09 2.78
CA ASN A 27 -0.17 7.67 3.61
C ASN A 27 -0.60 7.00 4.92
N LYS A 28 -1.73 7.43 5.51
CA LYS A 28 -2.26 6.82 6.74
C LYS A 28 -2.72 5.40 6.49
N ASP A 29 -3.51 5.19 5.43
CA ASP A 29 -3.99 3.86 5.06
C ASP A 29 -2.82 2.96 4.62
N TYR A 30 -1.82 3.51 3.90
CA TYR A 30 -0.57 2.80 3.57
C TYR A 30 0.17 2.29 4.82
N LYS A 31 0.44 3.16 5.81
CA LYS A 31 1.16 2.79 7.03
C LYS A 31 0.39 1.78 7.88
N LYS A 32 -0.94 1.89 7.93
CA LYS A 32 -1.79 0.93 8.64
C LYS A 32 -1.68 -0.46 7.99
N ASN A 33 -1.78 -0.51 6.66
CA ASN A 33 -1.65 -1.77 5.92
C ASN A 33 -0.25 -2.37 6.09
N GLU A 34 0.80 -1.55 6.02
CA GLU A 34 2.18 -1.99 6.26
C GLU A 34 2.35 -2.67 7.61
N ARG A 35 1.80 -2.07 8.67
CA ARG A 35 1.84 -2.65 10.01
C ARG A 35 1.09 -3.98 10.11
N ASN A 36 -0.12 -4.05 9.55
CA ASN A 36 -0.94 -5.27 9.60
C ASN A 36 -0.26 -6.42 8.85
N ILE A 37 0.26 -6.16 7.65
CA ILE A 37 0.97 -7.14 6.83
C ILE A 37 2.22 -7.63 7.55
N ALA A 38 3.00 -6.72 8.14
CA ALA A 38 4.18 -7.07 8.91
C ALA A 38 3.84 -7.96 10.12
N GLN A 39 2.74 -7.68 10.82
CA GLN A 39 2.28 -8.51 11.93
C GLN A 39 1.91 -9.93 11.50
N ILE A 40 1.23 -10.07 10.35
CA ILE A 40 0.90 -11.39 9.80
C ILE A 40 2.17 -12.18 9.51
N PHE A 41 3.16 -11.55 8.85
CA PHE A 41 4.39 -12.25 8.45
C PHE A 41 5.35 -12.56 9.60
N GLN A 42 5.29 -11.81 10.70
CA GLN A 42 6.02 -12.12 11.93
C GLN A 42 5.49 -13.36 12.66
N HIS A 43 4.29 -13.83 12.32
CA HIS A 43 3.66 -15.00 12.92
C HIS A 43 3.50 -16.16 11.94
N ASP A 44 3.95 -15.99 10.69
CA ASP A 44 3.83 -16.98 9.63
C ASP A 44 4.99 -17.99 9.73
N THR A 45 4.63 -19.23 10.07
CA THR A 45 5.59 -20.32 10.26
C THR A 45 6.30 -20.72 8.98
N GLU A 46 5.62 -20.73 7.83
CA GLU A 46 6.23 -21.11 6.55
C GLU A 46 7.28 -20.06 6.12
N LEU A 47 6.97 -18.80 6.40
CA LEU A 47 7.86 -17.67 6.18
C LEU A 47 9.14 -17.78 7.04
N HIS A 48 8.98 -18.13 8.32
CA HIS A 48 10.10 -18.37 9.22
C HIS A 48 10.90 -19.64 8.89
N GLU A 49 10.27 -20.67 8.35
CA GLU A 49 10.99 -21.84 7.83
C GLU A 49 11.88 -21.47 6.65
N LYS A 50 11.37 -20.67 5.72
CA LYS A 50 12.05 -20.27 4.48
C LYS A 50 13.16 -19.23 4.70
N TYR A 51 12.89 -18.19 5.48
CA TYR A 51 13.81 -17.04 5.66
C TYR A 51 14.49 -17.01 7.02
N GLY A 52 14.06 -17.83 7.98
CA GLY A 52 14.58 -17.87 9.34
C GLY A 52 14.07 -16.72 10.20
N THR A 53 14.91 -16.24 11.11
CA THR A 53 14.62 -15.03 11.89
C THR A 53 14.66 -13.83 10.95
N ILE A 54 13.55 -13.10 10.85
CA ILE A 54 13.45 -11.89 10.05
C ILE A 54 14.16 -10.76 10.80
N GLU A 55 15.30 -10.30 10.26
CA GLU A 55 16.11 -9.22 10.83
C GLU A 55 15.57 -7.84 10.43
N ASN A 56 15.09 -7.73 9.19
CA ASN A 56 14.55 -6.49 8.65
C ASN A 56 13.53 -6.78 7.53
N TYR A 57 12.61 -5.86 7.31
CA TYR A 57 11.66 -5.93 6.22
C TYR A 57 11.29 -4.55 5.69
N LYS A 58 10.79 -4.52 4.44
CA LYS A 58 10.25 -3.31 3.83
C LYS A 58 9.05 -3.66 2.96
N LEU A 59 7.92 -2.98 3.18
CA LEU A 59 6.80 -3.05 2.27
C LEU A 59 6.90 -1.93 1.23
N ARG A 60 6.60 -2.24 -0.04
CA ARG A 60 6.53 -1.25 -1.11
C ARG A 60 5.30 -1.47 -1.98
N LYS A 61 4.43 -0.46 -2.05
CA LYS A 61 3.37 -0.43 -3.07
C LYS A 61 3.99 -0.28 -4.45
N SER A 62 3.67 -1.21 -5.34
CA SER A 62 4.29 -1.33 -6.66
C SER A 62 3.32 -1.00 -7.79
N GLY A 63 2.01 -1.04 -7.53
CA GLY A 63 1.01 -0.67 -8.50
C GLY A 63 -0.41 -0.85 -7.98
N TRP A 64 -1.37 -0.70 -8.90
CA TRP A 64 -2.78 -0.99 -8.68
C TRP A 64 -3.35 -1.62 -9.95
N TYR A 65 -4.28 -2.55 -9.76
CA TYR A 65 -5.09 -3.16 -10.81
C TYR A 65 -6.52 -2.67 -10.65
N SER A 66 -7.06 -2.08 -11.71
CA SER A 66 -8.40 -1.47 -11.70
C SER A 66 -9.54 -2.46 -11.94
N GLY A 67 -9.25 -3.73 -12.19
CA GLY A 67 -10.21 -4.68 -12.74
C GLY A 67 -10.25 -4.67 -14.27
N ASP A 68 -10.66 -5.78 -14.87
CA ASP A 68 -10.97 -5.92 -16.30
C ASP A 68 -12.29 -6.68 -16.49
N SER A 69 -12.65 -6.98 -17.74
CA SER A 69 -13.89 -7.69 -18.07
C SER A 69 -13.98 -9.14 -17.54
N GLN A 70 -12.88 -9.73 -17.07
CA GLN A 70 -12.83 -11.09 -16.53
C GLN A 70 -12.70 -11.10 -15.00
N ASP A 71 -11.98 -10.15 -14.40
CA ASP A 71 -11.83 -10.02 -12.96
C ASP A 71 -12.13 -8.58 -12.51
N HIS A 72 -13.28 -8.40 -11.89
CA HIS A 72 -13.83 -7.08 -11.55
C HIS A 72 -13.32 -6.52 -10.23
N THR A 73 -12.53 -7.29 -9.45
CA THR A 73 -12.16 -6.85 -8.11
C THR A 73 -10.84 -6.09 -8.16
N PRO A 74 -10.82 -4.77 -7.88
CA PRO A 74 -9.59 -4.01 -7.88
C PRO A 74 -8.68 -4.45 -6.72
N TYR A 75 -7.38 -4.43 -6.97
CA TYR A 75 -6.38 -4.75 -5.95
C TYR A 75 -5.10 -3.93 -6.12
N TYR A 76 -4.34 -3.83 -5.05
CA TYR A 76 -3.04 -3.19 -5.02
C TYR A 76 -1.92 -4.22 -5.01
N TYR A 77 -0.88 -3.97 -5.80
CA TYR A 77 0.34 -4.78 -5.79
C TYR A 77 1.30 -4.25 -4.75
N TYR A 78 1.79 -5.14 -3.90
CA TYR A 78 2.82 -4.84 -2.94
C TYR A 78 3.96 -5.85 -3.04
N HIS A 79 5.18 -5.38 -2.79
CA HIS A 79 6.34 -6.22 -2.58
C HIS A 79 6.77 -6.12 -1.13
N PHE A 80 6.88 -7.26 -0.46
CA PHE A 80 7.42 -7.38 0.88
C PHE A 80 8.84 -7.94 0.79
N TYR A 81 9.81 -7.04 0.95
CA TYR A 81 11.23 -7.37 0.94
C TYR A 81 11.63 -7.84 2.33
N ILE A 82 12.25 -9.01 2.42
CA ILE A 82 12.64 -9.66 3.66
C ILE A 82 14.15 -9.80 3.69
N LYS A 83 14.74 -9.40 4.81
CA LYS A 83 16.09 -9.78 5.20
C LYS A 83 16.01 -10.79 6.33
N GLY A 84 16.33 -12.04 6.02
CA GLY A 84 16.27 -13.15 6.96
C GLY A 84 17.66 -13.69 7.25
N ASN A 85 17.89 -14.21 8.45
CA ASN A 85 19.19 -14.78 8.81
C ASN A 85 19.56 -16.04 8.00
N ARG A 86 18.59 -16.74 7.42
CA ARG A 86 18.85 -17.87 6.49
C ARG A 86 18.95 -17.41 5.05
N LYS A 87 18.08 -16.49 4.63
CA LYS A 87 17.95 -16.05 3.24
C LYS A 87 17.20 -14.71 3.16
N ASP A 88 17.58 -13.91 2.17
CA ASP A 88 16.83 -12.73 1.74
C ASP A 88 15.84 -13.07 0.62
N GLY A 89 14.74 -12.33 0.54
CA GLY A 89 13.72 -12.58 -0.47
C GLY A 89 12.72 -11.46 -0.66
N VAL A 90 11.85 -11.66 -1.65
CA VAL A 90 10.73 -10.77 -1.94
C VAL A 90 9.48 -11.62 -2.09
N ILE A 91 8.40 -11.18 -1.44
CA ILE A 91 7.06 -11.76 -1.59
C ILE A 91 6.19 -10.74 -2.32
N GLU A 92 5.53 -11.16 -3.39
CA GLU A 92 4.51 -10.36 -4.06
C GLU A 92 3.15 -10.59 -3.38
N LEU A 93 2.43 -9.49 -3.16
CA LEU A 93 1.13 -9.49 -2.49
C LEU A 93 0.11 -8.77 -3.34
N LYS A 94 -1.07 -9.37 -3.47
CA LYS A 94 -2.26 -8.71 -3.99
C LYS A 94 -3.19 -8.39 -2.83
N ILE A 95 -3.48 -7.11 -2.66
CA ILE A 95 -4.35 -6.63 -1.59
C ILE A 95 -5.62 -6.09 -2.22
N TYR A 96 -6.71 -6.83 -2.06
CA TYR A 96 -8.02 -6.49 -2.62
C TYR A 96 -8.72 -5.48 -1.71
N GLU A 97 -9.41 -4.51 -2.29
CA GLU A 97 -10.22 -3.56 -1.55
C GLU A 97 -11.54 -4.22 -1.13
N ASN A 98 -11.82 -4.36 0.17
CA ASN A 98 -13.11 -4.89 0.66
C ASN A 98 -13.98 -3.77 1.27
N GLN A 99 -15.23 -4.09 1.64
CA GLN A 99 -16.16 -3.11 2.25
C GLN A 99 -15.67 -2.52 3.60
N GLU A 100 -14.72 -3.18 4.28
CA GLU A 100 -14.00 -2.72 5.48
C GLU A 100 -12.58 -2.18 5.17
N LYS A 101 -12.32 -1.92 3.89
CA LYS A 101 -11.13 -1.40 3.23
C LYS A 101 -10.15 -2.40 2.61
N TYR A 102 -9.64 -3.51 3.20
CA TYR A 102 -8.70 -4.39 2.44
C TYR A 102 -8.58 -5.84 2.96
N ALA A 103 -8.42 -6.82 2.04
CA ALA A 103 -8.09 -8.23 2.33
C ALA A 103 -6.81 -8.67 1.57
N ILE A 104 -5.93 -9.44 2.22
CA ILE A 104 -4.60 -9.84 1.69
C ILE A 104 -4.68 -11.25 1.09
N ASN A 105 -4.19 -11.42 -0.15
CA ASN A 105 -3.95 -12.73 -0.75
C ASN A 105 -2.49 -12.86 -1.19
N TYR A 106 -1.93 -14.05 -0.98
CA TYR A 106 -0.56 -14.42 -1.34
C TYR A 106 -0.49 -14.90 -2.78
N ILE A 107 0.58 -14.51 -3.48
CA ILE A 107 1.00 -15.16 -4.73
C ILE A 107 2.46 -15.54 -4.57
N GLN A 108 2.72 -16.84 -4.68
CA GLN A 108 4.04 -17.45 -4.52
C GLN A 108 4.79 -17.54 -5.84
#